data_AF-A0A286DLM3-F1
#
_entry.id   AF-A0A286DLM3-F1
#
_cell.length_a   1.000
_cell.length_b   1.000
_cell.length_c   1.000
_cell.angle_alpha   90.00
_cell.angle_beta   90.00
_cell.angle_gamma   90.00
#
_symmetry.space_group_name_H-M   'P 1'
#
loop_
_entity.id
_entity.type
_entity.pdbx_description
1 polymer ?
#
loop_
_entity_poly.entity_id
_entity_poly.type
_entity_poly.pdbx_seq_one_letter_code
_entity_poly.pdbx_strand_id
1 'polypeptide(L)'
;MGVSEKKLLESGFSHSDMIKIKNNIDSYGGSIDEAIRDLAKRFSIFIFVVFCCLTALILLFIFGSKESIFSGSIGISCGIVVAALSQPPILAYKSWRHLKKSRN
;
A
#
# COMPACT_ATOMS: atom_id res chain seq x y z
N MET A 1 15.24 8.07 -16.20
CA MET A 1 15.64 9.19 -15.33
C MET A 1 15.77 8.67 -13.91
N GLY A 2 16.97 8.74 -13.31
CA GLY A 2 17.18 8.22 -11.96
C GLY A 2 16.38 9.02 -10.93
N VAL A 3 15.55 8.34 -10.14
CA VAL A 3 14.93 8.92 -8.96
C VAL A 3 16.06 9.22 -7.95
N SER A 4 16.31 10.50 -7.71
CA SER A 4 17.30 10.95 -6.72
C SER A 4 16.60 11.28 -5.41
N GLU A 5 17.28 11.06 -4.29
CA GLU A 5 16.82 11.40 -2.93
C GLU A 5 16.25 12.83 -2.84
N LYS A 6 16.87 13.80 -3.51
CA LYS A 6 16.38 15.19 -3.57
C LYS A 6 14.98 15.29 -4.18
N LYS A 7 14.72 14.57 -5.27
CA LYS A 7 13.39 14.55 -5.92
C LYS A 7 12.33 13.85 -5.06
N LEU A 8 12.73 12.84 -4.28
CA LEU A 8 11.82 12.18 -3.35
C LEU A 8 11.44 13.11 -2.20
N LEU A 9 12.41 13.81 -1.61
CA LEU A 9 12.16 14.81 -0.56
C LEU A 9 11.23 15.93 -1.07
N GLU A 10 11.50 16.49 -2.27
CA GLU A 10 10.63 17.49 -2.92
C GLU A 10 9.20 16.99 -3.17
N SER A 11 9.03 15.67 -3.33
CA SER A 11 7.72 15.05 -3.54
C SER A 11 6.95 14.71 -2.26
N GLY A 12 7.52 15.01 -1.08
CA GLY A 12 6.87 14.82 0.23
C GLY A 12 7.29 13.58 1.01
N PHE A 13 8.38 12.92 0.59
CA PHE A 13 9.05 11.94 1.45
C PHE A 13 9.80 12.65 2.58
N SER A 14 9.78 12.06 3.77
CA SER A 14 10.59 12.56 4.89
C SER A 14 12.00 11.97 4.85
N HIS A 15 12.94 12.59 5.56
CA HIS A 15 14.27 12.00 5.76
C HIS A 15 14.20 10.61 6.42
N SER A 16 13.25 10.39 7.34
CA SER A 16 13.04 9.08 7.95
C SER A 16 12.58 8.01 6.94
N ASP A 17 11.80 8.41 5.93
CA ASP A 17 11.39 7.52 4.84
C ASP A 17 12.61 7.13 3.98
N MET A 18 13.53 8.07 3.74
CA MET A 18 14.77 7.80 2.97
C MET A 18 15.72 6.86 3.68
N ILE A 19 15.86 7.00 5.00
CA ILE A 19 16.66 6.08 5.80
C ILE A 19 16.09 4.66 5.71
N LYS A 20 14.75 4.50 5.79
CA LYS A 20 14.10 3.19 5.66
C LYS A 20 14.32 2.55 4.29
N ILE A 21 14.21 3.34 3.22
CA ILE A 21 14.43 2.84 1.85
C ILE A 21 15.90 2.48 1.64
N LYS A 22 16.84 3.33 2.06
CA LYS A 22 18.29 3.06 1.95
C LYS A 22 18.70 1.82 2.73
N ASN A 23 18.29 1.69 3.99
CA ASN A 23 18.61 0.49 4.78
C ASN A 23 18.08 -0.79 4.14
N ASN A 24 16.91 -0.74 3.48
CA ASN A 24 16.37 -1.88 2.76
C ASN A 24 17.22 -2.23 1.52
N ILE A 25 17.61 -1.22 0.74
CA ILE A 25 18.49 -1.42 -0.43
C ILE A 25 19.88 -1.92 -0.01
N ASP A 26 20.45 -1.40 1.08
CA ASP A 26 21.74 -1.86 1.59
C ASP A 26 21.69 -3.33 2.06
N SER A 27 20.52 -3.76 2.56
CA SER A 27 20.32 -5.13 3.07
C SER A 27 19.96 -6.14 1.97
N TYR A 28 19.22 -5.71 0.94
CA TYR A 28 18.63 -6.59 -0.08
C TYR A 28 19.13 -6.32 -1.51
N GLY A 29 19.96 -5.30 -1.71
CA GLY A 29 20.39 -4.82 -3.01
C GLY A 29 19.30 -4.03 -3.76
N GLY A 30 19.63 -3.60 -4.98
CA GLY A 30 18.70 -2.90 -5.88
C GLY A 30 18.90 -1.39 -5.94
N SER A 31 17.93 -0.69 -6.51
CA SER A 31 17.96 0.77 -6.68
C SER A 31 16.78 1.47 -6.01
N ILE A 32 16.93 2.76 -5.72
CA ILE A 32 15.85 3.58 -5.15
C ILE A 32 14.61 3.57 -6.06
N ASP A 33 14.78 3.65 -7.39
CA ASP A 33 13.65 3.59 -8.33
C ASP A 33 12.89 2.26 -8.24
N GLU A 34 13.63 1.16 -8.12
CA GLU A 34 13.06 -0.18 -8.02
C GLU A 34 12.30 -0.38 -6.71
N ALA A 35 12.86 0.08 -5.59
CA ALA A 35 12.19 0.06 -4.29
C ALA A 35 10.88 0.89 -4.31
N ILE A 36 10.91 2.07 -4.92
CA ILE A 36 9.71 2.93 -5.06
C ILE A 36 8.65 2.26 -5.95
N ARG A 37 9.04 1.66 -7.08
CA ARG A 37 8.14 0.94 -7.98
C ARG A 37 7.51 -0.28 -7.32
N ASP A 38 8.30 -1.10 -6.64
CA ASP A 38 7.79 -2.28 -5.95
C ASP A 38 6.78 -1.86 -4.87
N LEU A 39 7.11 -0.84 -4.09
CA LEU A 39 6.24 -0.37 -3.03
C LEU A 39 4.93 0.24 -3.56
N ALA A 40 4.97 0.96 -4.68
CA ALA A 40 3.77 1.46 -5.35
C ALA A 40 2.90 0.33 -5.94
N LYS A 41 3.53 -0.73 -6.46
CA LYS A 41 2.84 -1.92 -6.97
C LYS A 41 2.14 -2.66 -5.84
N ARG A 42 2.83 -2.87 -4.71
CA ARG A 42 2.25 -3.46 -3.49
C ARG A 42 1.05 -2.65 -3.00
N PHE A 43 1.14 -1.33 -2.99
CA PHE A 43 0.02 -0.46 -2.63
C PHE A 43 -1.19 -0.62 -3.58
N SER A 44 -0.93 -0.73 -4.89
CA SER A 44 -1.99 -0.92 -5.89
C SER A 44 -2.70 -2.26 -5.71
N ILE A 45 -1.94 -3.33 -5.42
CA ILE A 45 -2.49 -4.65 -5.08
C ILE A 45 -3.32 -4.56 -3.80
N PHE A 46 -2.84 -3.85 -2.77
CA PHE A 46 -3.58 -3.65 -1.53
C PHE A 46 -4.92 -2.94 -1.76
N ILE A 47 -4.96 -1.87 -2.56
CA ILE A 47 -6.21 -1.20 -2.93
C ILE A 47 -7.17 -2.16 -3.63
N PHE A 48 -6.66 -2.98 -4.55
CA PHE A 48 -7.47 -3.98 -5.25
C PHE A 48 -8.06 -5.01 -4.28
N VAL A 49 -7.26 -5.51 -3.33
CA VAL A 49 -7.74 -6.43 -2.28
C VAL A 49 -8.83 -5.76 -1.44
N VAL A 50 -8.64 -4.52 -1.01
CA VAL A 50 -9.66 -3.77 -0.25
C VAL A 50 -10.94 -3.62 -1.07
N PHE A 51 -10.85 -3.35 -2.37
CA PHE A 51 -12.01 -3.27 -3.26
C PHE A 51 -12.75 -4.62 -3.36
N CYS A 52 -12.04 -5.74 -3.47
CA CYS A 52 -12.63 -7.08 -3.42
C CYS A 52 -13.31 -7.34 -2.07
N CYS A 53 -12.69 -6.97 -0.95
CA CYS A 53 -13.27 -7.09 0.39
C CYS A 53 -14.55 -6.27 0.53
N LEU A 54 -14.58 -5.03 0.05
CA LEU A 54 -15.77 -4.18 0.06
C LEU A 54 -16.88 -4.78 -0.81
N THR A 55 -16.54 -5.33 -1.97
CA THR A 55 -17.50 -6.01 -2.83
C THR A 55 -18.10 -7.23 -2.13
N ALA A 56 -17.27 -8.04 -1.45
CA ALA A 56 -17.75 -9.16 -0.65
C ALA A 56 -18.66 -8.72 0.50
N LEU A 57 -18.37 -7.60 1.16
CA LEU A 57 -19.25 -7.02 2.18
C LEU A 57 -20.61 -6.62 1.59
N ILE A 58 -20.63 -5.96 0.43
CA ILE A 58 -21.87 -5.58 -0.25
C ILE A 58 -22.72 -6.82 -0.56
N LEU A 59 -22.09 -7.88 -1.08
CA LEU A 59 -22.79 -9.15 -1.33
C LEU A 59 -23.31 -9.79 -0.04
N LEU A 60 -22.53 -9.76 1.04
CA LEU A 60 -22.97 -10.21 2.35
C LEU A 60 -24.17 -9.40 2.87
N PHE A 61 -24.21 -8.10 2.64
CA PHE A 61 -25.34 -7.26 3.03
C PHE A 61 -26.61 -7.55 2.21
N ILE A 62 -26.46 -7.88 0.91
CA ILE A 62 -27.59 -8.18 0.02
C ILE A 62 -28.16 -9.58 0.28
N PHE A 63 -27.29 -10.58 0.47
CA PHE A 63 -27.66 -11.99 0.50
C PHE A 63 -27.55 -12.67 1.87
N GLY A 64 -26.86 -12.04 2.83
CA GLY A 64 -26.50 -12.65 4.10
C GLY A 64 -27.58 -12.54 5.18
N SER A 65 -27.55 -13.47 6.13
CA SER A 65 -28.32 -13.38 7.36
C SER A 65 -27.71 -12.33 8.31
N LYS A 66 -28.48 -11.87 9.31
CA LYS A 66 -27.98 -10.92 10.33
C LYS A 66 -26.70 -11.42 11.03
N GLU A 67 -26.62 -12.71 11.31
CA GLU A 67 -25.44 -13.32 11.93
C GLU A 67 -24.24 -13.39 10.99
N SER A 68 -24.47 -13.74 9.72
CA SER A 68 -23.42 -13.77 8.68
C SER A 68 -22.87 -12.38 8.37
N ILE A 69 -23.72 -11.34 8.43
CA ILE A 69 -23.29 -9.94 8.27
C ILE A 69 -22.38 -9.52 9.44
N PHE A 70 -22.77 -9.82 10.69
CA PHE A 70 -21.98 -9.44 11.86
C PHE A 70 -20.63 -10.15 11.90
N SER A 71 -20.61 -11.47 11.74
CA SER A 71 -19.38 -12.25 11.72
C SER A 71 -18.50 -11.94 10.49
N GLY A 72 -19.10 -11.81 9.31
CA GLY A 72 -18.39 -11.52 8.07
C GLY A 72 -17.74 -10.15 8.04
N SER A 73 -18.41 -9.12 8.58
CA SER A 73 -17.85 -7.77 8.68
C SER A 73 -16.65 -7.68 9.61
N ILE A 74 -16.68 -8.39 10.74
CA ILE A 74 -15.54 -8.48 11.67
C ILE A 74 -14.36 -9.20 10.99
N GLY A 75 -14.62 -10.35 10.35
CA GLY A 75 -13.58 -11.13 9.68
C GLY A 75 -12.88 -10.35 8.56
N ILE A 76 -13.65 -9.68 7.70
CA ILE A 76 -13.11 -8.88 6.60
C ILE A 76 -12.33 -7.67 7.14
N SER A 77 -12.83 -7.01 8.19
CA SER A 77 -12.14 -5.88 8.81
C SER A 77 -10.79 -6.30 9.39
N CYS A 78 -10.73 -7.44 10.08
CA CYS A 78 -9.49 -8.00 10.60
C CYS A 78 -8.50 -8.31 9.46
N GLY A 79 -8.98 -8.92 8.37
CA GLY A 79 -8.16 -9.20 7.18
C GLY A 79 -7.53 -7.95 6.56
N ILE A 80 -8.30 -6.85 6.45
CA ILE A 80 -7.80 -5.57 5.93
C ILE A 80 -6.71 -5.01 6.85
N VAL A 81 -6.91 -5.04 8.17
CA VAL A 81 -5.91 -4.54 9.14
C VAL A 81 -4.62 -5.34 9.04
N VAL A 82 -4.69 -6.68 9.03
CA VAL A 82 -3.50 -7.53 8.89
C VAL A 82 -2.77 -7.26 7.58
N ALA A 83 -3.50 -7.13 6.47
CA ALA A 83 -2.92 -6.79 5.17
C ALA A 83 -2.24 -5.41 5.18
N ALA A 84 -2.84 -4.42 5.85
CA ALA A 84 -2.30 -3.07 5.98
C ALA A 84 -1.02 -3.02 6.84
N LEU A 85 -0.93 -3.85 7.89
CA LEU A 85 0.23 -3.92 8.78
C LEU A 85 1.40 -4.72 8.18
N SER A 86 1.11 -5.67 7.29
CA SER A 86 2.15 -6.51 6.64
C SER A 86 3.05 -5.72 5.68
N GLN A 87 2.65 -4.52 5.28
CA GLN A 87 3.38 -3.65 4.37
C GLN A 87 3.55 -2.28 5.03
N PRO A 88 4.59 -1.47 4.73
CA PRO A 88 4.66 -0.11 5.25
C PRO A 88 3.68 0.78 4.46
N PRO A 89 2.44 0.97 4.96
CA PRO A 89 1.34 1.41 4.09
C PRO A 89 1.49 2.88 3.70
N ILE A 90 2.09 3.68 4.59
CA ILE A 90 2.36 5.10 4.40
C ILE A 90 3.44 5.31 3.32
N LEU A 91 4.55 4.56 3.39
CA LEU A 91 5.59 4.63 2.37
C LEU A 91 5.04 4.16 1.01
N ALA A 92 4.24 3.09 1.01
CA ALA A 92 3.63 2.54 -0.20
C ALA A 92 2.68 3.52 -0.88
N TYR A 93 1.86 4.21 -0.09
CA TYR A 93 1.02 5.31 -0.56
C TYR A 93 1.84 6.45 -1.18
N LYS A 94 2.90 6.92 -0.49
CA LYS A 94 3.75 8.01 -1.00
C LYS A 94 4.42 7.62 -2.32
N SER A 95 4.94 6.41 -2.42
CA SER A 95 5.54 5.87 -3.65
C SER A 95 4.54 5.81 -4.80
N TRP A 96 3.33 5.31 -4.54
CA TRP A 96 2.26 5.28 -5.55
C TRP A 96 1.87 6.68 -6.02
N ARG A 97 1.68 7.63 -5.09
CA ARG A 97 1.33 9.01 -5.41
C ARG A 97 2.40 9.69 -6.25
N HIS A 98 3.68 9.48 -5.92
CA HIS A 98 4.81 10.01 -6.67
C HIS A 98 4.81 9.51 -8.12
N LEU A 99 4.67 8.20 -8.32
CA LEU A 99 4.64 7.60 -9.66
C LEU A 99 3.41 8.02 -10.47
N LYS A 100 2.25 8.16 -9.82
CA LYS A 100 1.04 8.65 -10.48
C LYS A 100 1.20 10.10 -10.94
N LYS A 101 1.82 10.96 -10.13
CA LYS A 101 2.10 12.36 -10.51
C LYS A 101 3.17 12.47 -11.60
N SER A 102 4.11 11.54 -11.67
CA SER A 102 5.13 11.50 -12.73
C SER A 102 4.64 10.91 -14.05
N ARG A 103 3.47 10.24 -14.06
CA ARG A 103 2.86 9.63 -15.26
C ARG A 103 1.89 10.57 -15.99
N ASN A 104 1.44 11.63 -15.33
CA ASN A 104 0.59 12.69 -15.88
C ASN A 104 1.44 13.93 -16.18
#